data_AF-A0A953HF78-F1
#
_entry.id   AF-A0A953HF78-F1
#
_cell.length_a   1.000
_cell.length_b   1.000
_cell.length_c   1.000
_cell.angle_alpha   90.00
_cell.angle_beta   90.00
_cell.angle_gamma   90.00
#
_symmetry.space_group_name_H-M   'P 1'
#
loop_
_entity.id
_entity.type
_entity.pdbx_description
1 polymer ?
#
loop_
_entity_poly.entity_id
_entity_poly.type
_entity_poly.pdbx_seq_one_letter_code
_entity_poly.pdbx_strand_id
1 'polypeptide(L)' 'MKFFSRFFSGRRESNLTTALERQRLGKTMPGQTGAIAASRLGFLVN' A
#
# COMPACT_ATOMS: atom_id res chain seq x y z
N MET A 1 4.72 24.11 -8.26
CA MET A 1 3.81 23.06 -7.72
C MET A 1 4.50 21.69 -7.68
N LYS A 2 5.51 21.51 -6.81
CA LYS A 2 6.29 20.26 -6.67
C LYS A 2 5.77 19.33 -5.56
N PHE A 3 4.83 19.81 -4.72
CA PHE A 3 4.24 19.00 -3.66
C PHE A 3 3.30 17.93 -4.21
N PHE A 4 2.47 18.26 -5.20
CA PHE A 4 1.55 17.31 -5.82
C PHE A 4 2.26 16.27 -6.70
N SER A 5 3.38 16.61 -7.33
CA SER A 5 4.11 15.66 -8.17
C SER A 5 4.61 14.44 -7.41
N ARG A 6 4.84 14.54 -6.09
CA ARG A 6 5.29 13.41 -5.28
C ARG A 6 4.18 12.41 -4.95
N PHE A 7 2.91 12.86 -4.93
CA PHE A 7 1.75 11.98 -4.75
C PHE A 7 1.46 11.15 -6.02
N PHE A 8 1.71 11.70 -7.20
CA PHE A 8 1.41 11.03 -8.46
C PHE A 8 2.61 10.27 -9.06
N SER A 9 3.85 10.63 -8.71
CA SER A 9 5.07 10.00 -9.25
C SER A 9 5.40 8.62 -8.66
N GLY A 10 4.65 8.13 -7.68
CA GLY A 10 4.93 6.89 -6.95
C GLY A 10 4.12 5.66 -7.36
N ARG A 11 3.17 5.78 -8.30
CA ARG A 11 2.38 4.63 -8.77
C ARG A 11 3.25 3.73 -9.64
N ARG A 12 3.94 2.78 -9.01
CA ARG A 12 4.53 1.63 -9.71
C ARG A 12 3.40 0.80 -10.30
N GLU A 13 3.46 0.53 -11.61
CA GLU A 13 2.63 -0.45 -12.32
C GLU A 13 2.43 -1.69 -11.45
N SER A 14 1.20 -1.92 -10.99
CA SER A 14 0.88 -3.08 -10.16
C SER A 14 0.42 -4.20 -11.07
N ASN A 15 1.19 -5.28 -11.15
CA ASN A 15 0.77 -6.48 -11.86
C ASN A 15 -0.58 -6.98 -11.31
N LEU A 16 -1.53 -7.29 -12.19
CA LEU A 16 -2.89 -7.73 -11.86
C LEU A 16 -2.89 -8.94 -10.92
N THR A 17 -1.98 -9.88 -11.13
CA THR A 17 -1.84 -11.07 -10.25
C THR A 17 -1.43 -10.67 -8.84
N THR A 18 -0.51 -9.72 -8.71
CA THR A 18 -0.07 -9.19 -7.41
C THR A 18 -1.19 -8.41 -6.70
N ALA A 19 -2.06 -7.73 -7.45
CA ALA A 19 -3.21 -7.04 -6.88
C ALA A 19 -4.24 -8.03 -6.32
N LEU A 20 -4.53 -9.11 -7.05
CA LEU A 20 -5.46 -10.15 -6.60
C LEU A 20 -4.94 -10.90 -5.36
N GLU A 21 -3.65 -11.25 -5.34
CA GLU A 21 -3.05 -11.89 -4.15
C GLU A 21 -3.08 -10.98 -2.93
N ARG A 22 -2.83 -9.67 -3.08
CA ARG A 22 -3.02 -8.72 -1.97
C ARG A 22 -4.45 -8.67 -1.47
N GLN A 23 -5.43 -8.75 -2.36
CA GLN A 23 -6.84 -8.76 -1.97
C GLN A 23 -7.19 -10.03 -1.18
N ARG A 24 -6.63 -11.18 -1.58
CA ARG A 24 -6.78 -12.45 -0.83
C ARG A 24 -6.15 -12.35 0.55
N LEU A 25 -4.90 -11.86 0.62
CA LEU A 25 -4.19 -11.65 1.88
C LEU A 25 -4.90 -10.67 2.82
N GLY A 26 -5.53 -9.61 2.27
CA GLY A 26 -6.34 -8.70 3.07
C GLY A 26 -7.55 -9.37 3.73
N LYS A 27 -8.10 -10.44 3.12
CA LYS A 27 -9.22 -11.21 3.67
C LYS A 27 -8.77 -12.26 4.68
N THR A 28 -7.65 -12.93 4.43
CA THR A 28 -7.16 -14.00 5.33
C THR A 28 -6.32 -13.45 6.50
N MET A 29 -5.77 -12.26 6.35
CA MET A 29 -4.83 -11.67 7.30
C MET A 29 -4.98 -10.13 7.35
N PRO A 30 -6.14 -9.62 7.82
CA PRO A 30 -6.42 -8.19 7.83
C PRO A 30 -5.50 -7.41 8.78
N GLY A 31 -5.12 -7.97 9.94
CA GLY A 31 -4.26 -7.30 10.92
C GLY A 31 -2.84 -7.03 10.41
N GLN A 32 -2.18 -8.04 9.83
CA GLN A 32 -0.84 -7.87 9.26
C GLN A 32 -0.86 -7.00 7.99
N THR A 33 -1.88 -7.17 7.14
CA THR A 33 -2.04 -6.33 5.95
C THR A 33 -2.25 -4.86 6.35
N GLY A 34 -3.06 -4.61 7.37
CA GLY A 34 -3.27 -3.29 7.96
C GLY A 34 -1.99 -2.71 8.56
N ALA A 35 -1.21 -3.50 9.31
CA ALA A 35 0.06 -3.07 9.87
C ALA A 35 1.07 -2.68 8.78
N ILE A 36 1.18 -3.47 7.70
CA ILE A 36 2.05 -3.15 6.56
C ILE A 36 1.56 -1.88 5.84
N ALA A 37 0.25 -1.73 5.64
CA ALA A 37 -0.32 -0.53 5.01
C ALA A 37 -0.07 0.72 5.86
N ALA A 38 -0.30 0.65 7.17
CA ALA A 38 -0.07 1.75 8.09
C ALA A 38 1.43 2.10 8.20
N SER A 39 2.33 1.11 8.18
CA SER A 39 3.79 1.34 8.10
C SER A 39 4.18 2.09 6.82
N ARG A 40 3.61 1.74 5.66
CA ARG A 40 3.85 2.45 4.38
C ARG A 40 3.32 3.87 4.36
N LEU A 41 2.19 4.11 5.03
CA LEU A 41 1.58 5.42 5.15
C LEU A 41 2.21 6.28 6.26
N GLY A 42 3.21 5.75 6.98
CA GLY A 42 3.88 6.45 8.07
C GLY A 42 3.05 6.57 9.35
N PHE A 43 1.95 5.84 9.49
CA PHE A 43 1.07 5.88 10.66
C PHE A 43 1.59 5.09 11.87
N LEU A 44 2.52 4.15 11.68
CA LEU A 44 3.08 3.30 12.75
C LEU A 44 4.50 3.69 13.19
N VAL A 45 5.01 4.83 12.75
CA VAL A 45 6.32 5.35 13.18
C VAL A 45 6.09 6.47 14.19
N ASN A 46 6.43 6.20 15.45
CA ASN A 46 6.76 7.19 16.48
C ASN A 46 8.26 7.06 16.74
#